data_AF-A0AAN4YFM0-F1
#
_entry.id   AF-A0AAN4YFM0-F1
#
_cell.length_a   1.000
_cell.length_b   1.000
_cell.length_c   1.000
_cell.angle_alpha   90.00
_cell.angle_beta   90.00
_cell.angle_gamma   90.00
#
_symmetry.space_group_name_H-M   'P 1'
#
loop_
_entity.id
_entity.type
_entity.pdbx_description
1 polymer ?
#
loop_
_entity_poly.entity_id
_entity_poly.type
_entity_poly.pdbx_seq_one_letter_code
_entity_poly.pdbx_strand_id
1 'polypeptide(L)'
;MGLDGVPQAQAYTSTLPGPKTQLTTPRNNTESLTSPSAKYLVGWSCGKETLRSGHFDTLKGSYYVNCAFYQDPTLQGAPADNFPDLSELVIDTAALVARACDRYATENIEGYKSGYLEHVVRTSLTTKARLLHYFPAEAGVGERDGEGEGEGDDDWCATHLDHGCLTGLTSAMFVDEVASPPGQGGELVELGASPDPKAGLYIQSRTGKVVKVNIPRDCLAFQTGEALQLITRGKFRAVPHFVKGAKPSAGKRIARNTLAVFTQPNLEEEVESGKSFAEFAREVVARTY
;
A
#
# COMPACT_ATOMS: atom_id res chain seq x y z
N MET A 1 10.51 -20.41 1.24
CA MET A 1 9.34 -21.25 0.85
C MET A 1 8.72 -20.59 -0.36
N GLY A 2 8.66 -21.27 -1.50
CA GLY A 2 8.11 -20.72 -2.74
C GLY A 2 6.59 -20.60 -2.65
N LEU A 3 6.02 -19.61 -3.34
CA LEU A 3 4.57 -19.44 -3.56
C LEU A 3 3.97 -20.53 -4.48
N ASP A 4 4.66 -21.67 -4.62
CA ASP A 4 4.27 -22.77 -5.49
C ASP A 4 3.10 -23.53 -4.86
N GLY A 5 1.88 -23.08 -5.17
CA GLY A 5 0.66 -23.86 -4.98
C GLY A 5 -0.48 -23.21 -4.20
N VAL A 6 -0.34 -21.98 -3.69
CA VAL A 6 -1.44 -21.25 -3.07
C VAL A 6 -1.89 -20.14 -4.03
N PRO A 7 -3.08 -20.23 -4.66
CA PRO A 7 -3.66 -19.14 -5.44
C PRO A 7 -3.60 -17.82 -4.66
N GLN A 8 -3.24 -16.73 -5.30
CA GLN A 8 -3.14 -15.39 -4.69
C GLN A 8 -4.41 -15.02 -3.90
N ALA A 9 -5.60 -15.37 -4.42
CA ALA A 9 -6.87 -15.27 -3.70
C ALA A 9 -6.90 -16.06 -2.38
N GLN A 10 -6.35 -17.28 -2.34
CA GLN A 10 -6.25 -18.07 -1.11
C GLN A 10 -5.29 -17.42 -0.11
N ALA A 11 -4.13 -16.94 -0.54
CA ALA A 11 -3.21 -16.19 0.32
C ALA A 11 -3.88 -14.91 0.88
N TYR A 12 -4.63 -14.17 0.05
CA TYR A 12 -5.42 -13.03 0.52
C TYR A 12 -6.49 -13.43 1.54
N THR A 13 -7.23 -14.50 1.27
CA THR A 13 -8.31 -14.96 2.17
C THR A 13 -7.81 -15.62 3.44
N SER A 14 -6.66 -16.28 3.42
CA SER A 14 -6.05 -16.90 4.58
C SER A 14 -5.47 -15.84 5.50
N THR A 15 -4.80 -14.82 4.95
CA THR A 15 -4.15 -13.69 5.64
C THR A 15 -5.16 -12.73 6.32
N LEU A 16 -6.46 -12.90 6.09
CA LEU A 16 -7.53 -12.11 6.72
C LEU A 16 -7.97 -12.75 8.04
N PRO A 17 -7.94 -12.03 9.18
CA PRO A 17 -8.43 -12.57 10.44
C PRO A 17 -9.98 -12.59 10.44
N GLY A 18 -10.57 -13.78 10.54
CA GLY A 18 -11.99 -14.00 10.87
C GLY A 18 -13.02 -13.57 9.81
N PRO A 19 -14.25 -14.13 9.89
CA PRO A 19 -14.86 -14.85 8.78
C PRO A 19 -14.83 -14.04 7.49
N LYS A 20 -14.22 -14.62 6.44
CA LYS A 20 -14.34 -14.27 5.01
C LYS A 20 -15.34 -13.12 4.79
N THR A 21 -14.92 -11.84 4.70
CA THR A 21 -15.66 -10.67 4.13
C THR A 21 -15.46 -9.28 4.79
N GLN A 22 -14.64 -9.07 5.83
CA GLN A 22 -14.72 -7.80 6.58
C GLN A 22 -14.30 -6.49 5.85
N LEU A 23 -13.40 -6.52 4.85
CA LEU A 23 -13.13 -5.30 4.04
C LEU A 23 -14.30 -4.87 3.14
N THR A 24 -15.27 -5.75 3.01
CA THR A 24 -16.42 -5.57 2.12
C THR A 24 -17.70 -5.27 2.94
N THR A 25 -17.70 -5.54 4.25
CA THR A 25 -18.92 -5.34 5.08
C THR A 25 -19.37 -3.88 5.14
N PRO A 26 -20.69 -3.61 5.25
CA PRO A 26 -21.22 -2.26 5.39
C PRO A 26 -20.57 -1.48 6.55
N ARG A 27 -20.42 -0.16 6.39
CA ARG A 27 -19.72 0.77 7.32
C ARG A 27 -19.96 0.48 8.81
N ASN A 28 -21.16 0.05 9.18
CA ASN A 28 -21.60 -0.15 10.56
C ASN A 28 -20.85 -1.24 11.35
N ASN A 29 -20.24 -2.24 10.72
CA ASN A 29 -19.52 -3.32 11.43
C ASN A 29 -18.01 -3.09 11.55
N THR A 30 -17.48 -2.03 10.92
CA THR A 30 -16.03 -1.76 10.88
C THR A 30 -15.58 -0.68 11.87
N GLU A 31 -16.50 0.04 12.51
CA GLU A 31 -16.15 1.11 13.46
C GLU A 31 -15.36 0.61 14.68
N SER A 32 -15.71 -0.59 15.18
CA SER A 32 -15.00 -1.25 16.28
C SER A 32 -13.55 -1.64 15.94
N LEU A 33 -13.21 -1.64 14.66
CA LEU A 33 -11.86 -1.92 14.16
C LEU A 33 -11.08 -0.63 13.88
N THR A 34 -11.67 0.55 14.08
CA THR A 34 -10.98 1.82 13.90
C THR A 34 -10.19 2.20 15.14
N SER A 35 -9.06 2.87 14.96
CA SER A 35 -8.27 3.43 16.07
C SER A 35 -8.06 4.93 15.88
N PRO A 36 -8.99 5.78 16.36
CA PRO A 36 -8.85 7.23 16.30
C PRO A 36 -7.60 7.74 17.04
N SER A 37 -7.25 7.12 18.17
CA SER A 37 -6.06 7.46 18.96
C SER A 37 -4.75 7.20 18.20
N ALA A 38 -4.73 6.19 17.31
CA ALA A 38 -3.63 5.94 16.39
C ALA A 38 -3.72 6.75 15.09
N LYS A 39 -4.57 7.79 15.03
CA LYS A 39 -4.87 8.58 13.82
C LYS A 39 -5.31 7.71 12.65
N TYR A 40 -6.01 6.59 12.92
CA TYR A 40 -6.45 5.60 11.93
C TYR A 40 -5.30 4.93 11.15
N LEU A 41 -4.08 4.94 11.70
CA LEU A 41 -2.90 4.25 11.14
C LEU A 41 -2.72 2.82 11.67
N VAL A 42 -3.71 2.33 12.42
CA VAL A 42 -3.85 0.95 12.90
C VAL A 42 -5.33 0.58 12.81
N GLY A 43 -5.63 -0.62 12.31
CA GLY A 43 -7.00 -1.08 12.08
C GLY A 43 -7.66 -0.45 10.86
N TRP A 44 -8.99 -0.42 10.84
CA TRP A 44 -9.80 0.05 9.72
C TRP A 44 -9.78 1.59 9.56
N SER A 45 -9.74 2.03 8.30
CA SER A 45 -9.85 3.43 7.88
C SER A 45 -10.57 3.52 6.52
N CYS A 46 -11.66 4.28 6.44
CA CYS A 46 -12.40 4.58 5.22
C CYS A 46 -13.10 5.94 5.37
N GLY A 47 -12.97 6.86 4.41
CA GLY A 47 -13.61 8.17 4.50
C GLY A 47 -13.12 9.06 5.65
N LYS A 48 -11.92 8.79 6.19
CA LYS A 48 -11.30 9.56 7.28
C LYS A 48 -10.15 10.46 6.80
N GLU A 49 -9.58 10.17 5.63
CA GLU A 49 -8.55 10.99 4.98
C GLU A 49 -9.25 12.09 4.15
N THR A 50 -8.89 13.36 4.37
CA THR A 50 -9.38 14.49 3.57
C THR A 50 -8.52 14.63 2.33
N LEU A 51 -9.12 14.59 1.14
CA LEU A 51 -8.46 14.93 -0.12
C LEU A 51 -8.14 16.43 -0.13
N ARG A 52 -7.16 16.86 -0.94
CA ARG A 52 -6.80 18.29 -1.10
C ARG A 52 -7.99 19.20 -1.47
N SER A 53 -9.07 18.63 -1.99
CA SER A 53 -10.32 19.31 -2.33
C SER A 53 -11.24 19.58 -1.13
N GLY A 54 -10.90 19.13 0.09
CA GLY A 54 -11.75 19.22 1.27
C GLY A 54 -12.81 18.12 1.39
N HIS A 55 -12.88 17.20 0.42
CA HIS A 55 -13.78 16.03 0.44
C HIS A 55 -13.09 14.82 1.07
N PHE A 56 -13.83 13.99 1.80
CA PHE A 56 -13.31 12.73 2.36
C PHE A 56 -13.11 11.68 1.26
N ASP A 57 -12.01 10.94 1.32
CA ASP A 57 -11.74 9.83 0.42
C ASP A 57 -12.61 8.61 0.76
N THR A 58 -13.74 8.48 0.07
CA THR A 58 -14.67 7.35 0.21
C THR A 58 -14.47 6.28 -0.85
N LEU A 59 -13.48 6.43 -1.73
CA LEU A 59 -13.25 5.54 -2.86
C LEU A 59 -12.37 4.34 -2.49
N LYS A 60 -11.72 4.39 -1.32
CA LYS A 60 -10.89 3.30 -0.79
C LYS A 60 -11.13 3.05 0.71
N GLY A 61 -11.12 1.79 1.07
CA GLY A 61 -10.99 1.28 2.43
C GLY A 61 -9.56 0.80 2.68
N SER A 62 -9.09 0.92 3.91
CA SER A 62 -7.75 0.51 4.32
C SER A 62 -7.80 -0.18 5.67
N TYR A 63 -7.06 -1.27 5.80
CA TYR A 63 -6.80 -1.92 7.08
C TYR A 63 -5.30 -1.93 7.33
N TYR A 64 -4.87 -1.23 8.39
CA TYR A 64 -3.47 -1.10 8.76
C TYR A 64 -3.08 -2.08 9.86
N VAL A 65 -1.93 -2.71 9.71
CA VAL A 65 -1.32 -3.59 10.71
C VAL A 65 0.10 -3.10 10.97
N ASN A 66 0.42 -2.84 12.24
CA ASN A 66 1.82 -2.66 12.64
C ASN A 66 2.50 -4.04 12.64
N CYS A 67 3.60 -4.16 11.90
CA CYS A 67 4.36 -5.39 11.72
C CYS A 67 5.47 -5.59 12.76
N ALA A 68 5.41 -4.92 13.93
CA ALA A 68 6.34 -5.10 15.03
C ALA A 68 6.44 -6.56 15.51
N PHE A 69 5.44 -7.40 15.20
CA PHE A 69 5.50 -8.86 15.40
C PHE A 69 6.72 -9.52 14.74
N TYR A 70 7.29 -8.91 13.69
CA TYR A 70 8.51 -9.38 13.02
C TYR A 70 9.74 -9.28 13.92
N GLN A 71 9.74 -8.40 14.93
CA GLN A 71 10.78 -8.34 15.97
C GLN A 71 10.43 -9.20 17.18
N ASP A 72 9.18 -9.09 17.65
CA ASP A 72 8.70 -9.78 18.83
C ASP A 72 7.24 -10.21 18.58
N PRO A 73 6.96 -11.53 18.47
CA PRO A 73 5.62 -12.04 18.19
C PRO A 73 4.52 -11.55 19.14
N THR A 74 4.88 -11.02 20.32
CA THR A 74 3.94 -10.45 21.29
C THR A 74 3.46 -9.04 20.95
N LEU A 75 4.14 -8.32 20.05
CA LEU A 75 3.86 -6.91 19.70
C LEU A 75 2.81 -6.73 18.58
N GLN A 76 1.72 -7.51 18.62
CA GLN A 76 0.67 -7.42 17.61
C GLN A 76 -0.11 -6.09 17.69
N GLY A 77 -0.24 -5.37 16.57
CA GLY A 77 -1.01 -4.12 16.49
C GLY A 77 -2.52 -4.30 16.24
N ALA A 78 -2.94 -5.48 15.77
CA ALA A 78 -4.31 -5.89 15.48
C ALA A 78 -4.40 -7.44 15.56
N PRO A 79 -5.57 -8.07 15.78
CA PRO A 79 -5.68 -9.53 15.77
C PRO A 79 -5.24 -10.06 14.41
N ALA A 80 -4.05 -10.65 14.37
CA ALA A 80 -3.29 -10.92 13.15
C ALA A 80 -3.34 -12.40 12.77
N ASP A 81 -4.31 -13.18 13.22
CA ASP A 81 -4.36 -14.61 12.88
C ASP A 81 -4.24 -14.77 11.35
N ASN A 82 -3.15 -15.44 10.92
CA ASN A 82 -2.70 -15.66 9.52
C ASN A 82 -2.16 -14.45 8.72
N PHE A 83 -2.25 -13.21 9.21
CA PHE A 83 -1.66 -12.03 8.54
C PHE A 83 -0.10 -12.04 8.44
N PRO A 84 0.64 -12.60 9.42
CA PRO A 84 2.10 -12.62 9.43
C PRO A 84 2.71 -13.21 8.18
N ASP A 85 2.25 -14.36 7.70
CA ASP A 85 2.98 -15.13 6.68
C ASP A 85 3.26 -14.33 5.39
N LEU A 86 2.27 -13.60 4.87
CA LEU A 86 2.44 -12.83 3.64
C LEU A 86 3.21 -11.53 3.88
N SER A 87 2.95 -10.84 4.98
CA SER A 87 3.64 -9.58 5.29
C SER A 87 5.10 -9.81 5.69
N GLU A 88 5.39 -10.89 6.42
CA GLU A 88 6.73 -11.39 6.72
C GLU A 88 7.48 -11.76 5.45
N LEU A 89 6.87 -12.50 4.51
CA LEU A 89 7.48 -12.80 3.21
C LEU A 89 7.88 -11.52 2.45
N VAL A 90 7.01 -10.50 2.47
CA VAL A 90 7.30 -9.21 1.84
C VAL A 90 8.45 -8.49 2.55
N ILE A 91 8.50 -8.51 3.89
CA ILE A 91 9.58 -7.90 4.69
C ILE A 91 10.92 -8.63 4.46
N ASP A 92 10.93 -9.96 4.47
CA ASP A 92 12.13 -10.76 4.19
C ASP A 92 12.67 -10.48 2.79
N THR A 93 11.78 -10.40 1.80
CA THR A 93 12.16 -10.03 0.43
C THR A 93 12.65 -8.58 0.37
N ALA A 94 12.01 -7.66 1.11
CA ALA A 94 12.45 -6.27 1.22
C ALA A 94 13.86 -6.17 1.80
N ALA A 95 14.24 -7.04 2.74
CA ALA A 95 15.59 -7.06 3.31
C ALA A 95 16.65 -7.49 2.28
N LEU A 96 16.30 -8.39 1.35
CA LEU A 96 17.18 -8.75 0.23
C LEU A 96 17.36 -7.57 -0.76
N VAL A 97 16.26 -6.89 -1.07
CA VAL A 97 16.28 -5.67 -1.90
C VAL A 97 17.10 -4.57 -1.22
N ALA A 98 16.89 -4.36 0.07
CA ALA A 98 17.61 -3.41 0.90
C ALA A 98 19.12 -3.65 0.86
N ARG A 99 19.55 -4.91 1.04
CA ARG A 99 20.96 -5.28 0.94
C ARG A 99 21.56 -4.97 -0.44
N ALA A 100 20.78 -5.11 -1.52
CA ALA A 100 21.24 -4.75 -2.86
C ALA A 100 21.38 -3.23 -3.01
N CYS A 101 20.43 -2.45 -2.49
CA CYS A 101 20.51 -1.00 -2.42
C CYS A 101 21.70 -0.52 -1.58
N ASP A 102 21.96 -1.16 -0.43
CA ASP A 102 23.11 -0.88 0.44
C ASP A 102 24.43 -1.03 -0.31
N ARG A 103 24.61 -2.13 -1.08
CA ARG A 103 25.83 -2.34 -1.88
C ARG A 103 26.08 -1.18 -2.84
N TYR A 104 25.05 -0.76 -3.57
CA TYR A 104 25.15 0.39 -4.47
C TYR A 104 25.45 1.69 -3.70
N ALA A 105 24.74 1.94 -2.59
CA ALA A 105 24.88 3.17 -1.81
C ALA A 105 26.28 3.29 -1.19
N THR A 106 26.84 2.23 -0.62
CA THR A 106 28.21 2.19 -0.08
C THR A 106 29.25 2.56 -1.13
N GLU A 107 29.09 2.10 -2.38
CA GLU A 107 30.03 2.40 -3.47
C GLU A 107 29.87 3.81 -4.07
N ASN A 108 28.68 4.40 -3.97
CA ASN A 108 28.31 5.59 -4.77
C ASN A 108 27.96 6.83 -3.93
N ILE A 109 27.98 6.73 -2.61
CA ILE A 109 27.58 7.81 -1.70
C ILE A 109 28.62 7.95 -0.59
N GLU A 110 29.36 9.05 -0.64
CA GLU A 110 30.35 9.39 0.38
C GLU A 110 29.71 9.53 1.77
N GLY A 111 30.24 8.80 2.74
CA GLY A 111 29.74 8.83 4.12
C GLY A 111 28.44 8.04 4.33
N TYR A 112 28.01 7.21 3.39
CA TYR A 112 26.92 6.27 3.61
C TYR A 112 27.30 5.21 4.65
N LYS A 113 26.42 4.98 5.64
CA LYS A 113 26.61 3.91 6.63
C LYS A 113 26.28 2.58 5.97
N SER A 114 27.31 1.76 5.73
CA SER A 114 27.14 0.44 5.12
C SER A 114 26.12 -0.42 5.87
N GLY A 115 25.16 -1.00 5.14
CA GLY A 115 24.11 -1.86 5.70
C GLY A 115 22.99 -1.11 6.43
N TYR A 116 22.91 0.22 6.29
CA TYR A 116 21.89 1.04 6.93
C TYR A 116 20.49 0.61 6.52
N LEU A 117 20.23 0.41 5.22
CA LEU A 117 18.86 0.15 4.76
C LEU A 117 18.40 -1.24 5.18
N GLU A 118 19.24 -2.27 5.06
CA GLU A 118 18.92 -3.61 5.55
C GLU A 118 18.69 -3.60 7.06
N HIS A 119 19.50 -2.85 7.83
CA HIS A 119 19.27 -2.68 9.26
C HIS A 119 17.87 -2.14 9.53
N VAL A 120 17.49 -1.02 8.91
CA VAL A 120 16.15 -0.42 9.04
C VAL A 120 15.04 -1.43 8.74
N VAL A 121 15.14 -2.16 7.62
CA VAL A 121 14.11 -3.14 7.24
C VAL A 121 14.01 -4.26 8.27
N ARG A 122 15.14 -4.73 8.79
CA ARG A 122 15.20 -5.90 9.68
C ARG A 122 14.94 -5.62 11.15
N THR A 123 15.04 -4.37 11.61
CA THR A 123 14.95 -4.04 13.05
C THR A 123 13.81 -3.08 13.38
N SER A 124 13.15 -2.49 12.37
CA SER A 124 12.11 -1.51 12.60
C SER A 124 10.89 -2.12 13.30
N LEU A 125 10.45 -1.44 14.36
CA LEU A 125 9.19 -1.70 15.08
C LEU A 125 8.03 -0.89 14.51
N THR A 126 8.28 -0.16 13.41
CA THR A 126 7.30 0.77 12.85
C THR A 126 6.88 0.42 11.42
N THR A 127 7.41 -0.68 10.85
CA THR A 127 6.93 -1.23 9.57
C THR A 127 5.42 -1.45 9.61
N LYS A 128 4.73 -1.06 8.54
CA LYS A 128 3.27 -1.15 8.45
C LYS A 128 2.86 -1.90 7.19
N ALA A 129 1.90 -2.79 7.35
CA ALA A 129 1.16 -3.34 6.23
C ALA A 129 -0.18 -2.60 6.11
N ARG A 130 -0.59 -2.32 4.89
CA ARG A 130 -1.89 -1.72 4.55
C ARG A 130 -2.54 -2.59 3.51
N LEU A 131 -3.61 -3.25 3.93
CA LEU A 131 -4.52 -3.93 3.02
C LEU A 131 -5.50 -2.90 2.48
N LEU A 132 -5.49 -2.72 1.16
CA LEU A 132 -6.30 -1.75 0.44
C LEU A 132 -7.44 -2.46 -0.28
N HIS A 133 -8.63 -1.89 -0.15
CA HIS A 133 -9.80 -2.24 -0.95
C HIS A 133 -10.29 -0.98 -1.65
N TYR A 134 -10.21 -0.95 -2.97
CA TYR A 134 -10.77 0.12 -3.79
C TYR A 134 -12.18 -0.28 -4.24
N PHE A 135 -13.16 0.54 -3.86
CA PHE A 135 -14.56 0.25 -4.08
C PHE A 135 -14.94 0.43 -5.57
N PRO A 136 -15.89 -0.37 -6.09
CA PRO A 136 -16.40 -0.17 -7.44
C PRO A 136 -16.95 1.24 -7.66
N ALA A 137 -16.67 1.82 -8.82
CA ALA A 137 -17.27 3.10 -9.20
C ALA A 137 -18.80 2.98 -9.30
N GLU A 138 -19.53 3.96 -8.76
CA GLU A 138 -20.99 4.02 -8.88
C GLU A 138 -21.41 4.56 -10.24
N ALA A 139 -22.48 3.98 -10.80
CA ALA A 139 -23.08 4.49 -12.03
C ALA A 139 -23.64 5.90 -11.80
N GLY A 140 -23.21 6.86 -12.64
CA GLY A 140 -23.69 8.26 -12.59
C GLY A 140 -22.78 9.26 -11.87
N VAL A 141 -21.66 8.84 -11.27
CA VAL A 141 -20.69 9.76 -10.63
C VAL A 141 -19.55 10.17 -11.59
N GLY A 142 -19.45 9.52 -12.76
CA GLY A 142 -18.33 9.65 -13.71
C GLY A 142 -18.60 10.47 -14.98
N GLU A 143 -19.77 11.10 -15.14
CA GLU A 143 -20.00 12.09 -16.21
C GLU A 143 -19.59 13.49 -15.70
N ARG A 144 -18.28 13.69 -15.53
CA ARG A 144 -17.73 15.04 -15.72
C ARG A 144 -17.10 15.06 -17.10
N ASP A 145 -17.84 15.61 -18.04
CA ASP A 145 -17.33 15.98 -19.36
C ASP A 145 -16.07 16.83 -19.20
N GLY A 146 -14.98 16.33 -19.76
CA GLY A 146 -13.68 16.95 -19.71
C GLY A 146 -12.72 16.21 -20.62
N GLU A 147 -12.87 16.40 -21.93
CA GLU A 147 -11.80 16.19 -22.90
C GLU A 147 -10.66 17.16 -22.57
N GLY A 148 -9.85 16.80 -21.58
CA GLY A 148 -8.65 17.49 -21.18
C GLY A 148 -7.59 16.45 -20.84
N GLU A 149 -6.68 16.21 -21.77
CA GLU A 149 -5.44 15.49 -21.46
C GLU A 149 -4.60 16.36 -20.51
N GLY A 150 -4.85 16.23 -19.20
CA GLY A 150 -4.06 16.90 -18.18
C GLY A 150 -4.86 17.26 -16.94
N GLU A 151 -4.44 16.71 -15.79
CA GLU A 151 -4.87 17.11 -14.44
C GLU A 151 -6.33 16.80 -14.07
N GLY A 152 -6.62 15.52 -13.78
CA GLY A 152 -7.90 15.12 -13.17
C GLY A 152 -8.27 13.64 -13.19
N ASP A 153 -7.39 12.74 -13.64
CA ASP A 153 -7.71 11.32 -13.95
C ASP A 153 -7.13 10.33 -12.91
N ASP A 154 -7.00 10.77 -11.65
CA ASP A 154 -6.50 9.97 -10.51
C ASP A 154 -7.67 9.36 -9.70
N ASP A 155 -8.47 8.52 -10.34
CA ASP A 155 -9.63 7.87 -9.71
C ASP A 155 -9.20 6.69 -8.84
N TRP A 156 -9.58 6.63 -7.55
CA TRP A 156 -9.17 5.69 -6.49
C TRP A 156 -8.00 6.14 -5.62
N CYS A 157 -6.92 6.67 -6.19
CA CYS A 157 -5.83 7.21 -5.38
C CYS A 157 -5.06 8.27 -6.15
N ALA A 158 -5.05 9.50 -5.62
CA ALA A 158 -4.28 10.62 -6.13
C ALA A 158 -2.77 10.33 -6.20
N THR A 159 -2.09 11.05 -7.09
CA THR A 159 -0.64 11.05 -7.18
C THR A 159 0.01 11.43 -5.85
N HIS A 160 0.83 10.53 -5.33
CA HIS A 160 1.55 10.71 -4.07
C HIS A 160 2.90 9.99 -4.06
N LEU A 161 3.64 10.19 -2.98
CA LEU A 161 4.87 9.51 -2.66
C LEU A 161 4.69 8.75 -1.35
N ASP A 162 5.28 7.56 -1.28
CA ASP A 162 5.41 6.85 -0.01
C ASP A 162 6.50 7.49 0.85
N HIS A 163 6.26 7.58 2.15
CA HIS A 163 7.16 8.30 3.06
C HIS A 163 8.30 7.42 3.61
N GLY A 164 8.13 6.09 3.59
CA GLY A 164 9.11 5.14 4.12
C GLY A 164 10.33 4.95 3.22
N CYS A 165 11.03 3.84 3.42
CA CYS A 165 12.20 3.47 2.63
C CYS A 165 11.82 2.68 1.38
N LEU A 166 11.24 1.50 1.57
CA LEU A 166 10.75 0.64 0.51
C LEU A 166 9.28 0.32 0.76
N THR A 167 8.50 0.26 -0.31
CA THR A 167 7.14 -0.27 -0.27
C THR A 167 7.09 -1.54 -1.10
N GLY A 168 6.87 -2.67 -0.42
CA GLY A 168 6.60 -3.96 -1.05
C GLY A 168 5.14 -4.03 -1.44
N LEU A 169 4.88 -4.35 -2.71
CA LEU A 169 3.55 -4.44 -3.30
C LEU A 169 3.32 -5.84 -3.83
N THR A 170 2.18 -6.40 -3.47
CA THR A 170 1.64 -7.61 -4.09
C THR A 170 0.94 -7.28 -5.40
N SER A 171 0.77 -8.28 -6.27
CA SER A 171 -0.14 -8.17 -7.41
C SER A 171 -1.55 -7.75 -6.96
N ALA A 172 -2.27 -7.05 -7.84
CA ALA A 172 -3.62 -6.61 -7.54
C ALA A 172 -4.64 -7.72 -7.83
N MET A 173 -5.54 -7.95 -6.88
CA MET A 173 -6.70 -8.84 -7.06
C MET A 173 -7.91 -8.03 -7.48
N PHE A 174 -8.50 -8.36 -8.63
CA PHE A 174 -9.75 -7.76 -9.10
C PHE A 174 -10.93 -8.70 -8.82
N VAL A 175 -12.04 -8.16 -8.34
CA VAL A 175 -13.24 -8.93 -7.99
C VAL A 175 -14.47 -8.24 -8.56
N ASP A 176 -15.44 -9.01 -9.03
CA ASP A 176 -16.78 -8.49 -9.34
C ASP A 176 -17.68 -8.66 -8.12
N GLU A 177 -17.99 -7.57 -7.42
CA GLU A 177 -18.84 -7.57 -6.23
C GLU A 177 -20.31 -7.89 -6.52
N VAL A 178 -20.74 -7.93 -7.79
CA VAL A 178 -22.05 -8.49 -8.14
C VAL A 178 -22.02 -10.02 -8.02
N ALA A 179 -20.94 -10.65 -8.49
CA ALA A 179 -20.77 -12.10 -8.48
C ALA A 179 -20.29 -12.64 -7.12
N SER A 180 -19.50 -11.86 -6.40
CA SER A 180 -19.03 -12.15 -5.04
C SER A 180 -19.45 -11.01 -4.09
N PRO A 181 -20.74 -10.96 -3.68
CA PRO A 181 -21.23 -9.89 -2.84
C PRO A 181 -20.47 -9.76 -1.52
N PRO A 182 -20.05 -8.54 -1.18
CA PRO A 182 -19.58 -8.19 0.13
C PRO A 182 -20.42 -8.71 1.31
N GLY A 183 -19.78 -9.21 2.37
CA GLY A 183 -20.45 -9.56 3.63
C GLY A 183 -21.27 -10.85 3.66
N GLN A 184 -21.35 -11.61 2.56
CA GLN A 184 -22.18 -12.83 2.48
C GLN A 184 -21.41 -14.14 2.78
N GLY A 185 -20.16 -14.07 3.24
CA GLY A 185 -19.34 -15.24 3.59
C GLY A 185 -18.98 -16.17 2.42
N GLY A 186 -19.35 -15.80 1.19
CA GLY A 186 -19.03 -16.54 -0.03
C GLY A 186 -17.54 -16.54 -0.37
N GLU A 187 -17.13 -17.45 -1.25
CA GLU A 187 -15.77 -17.47 -1.78
C GLU A 187 -15.53 -16.26 -2.70
N LEU A 188 -14.40 -15.57 -2.51
CA LEU A 188 -14.00 -14.47 -3.38
C LEU A 188 -13.45 -15.02 -4.70
N VAL A 189 -14.13 -14.72 -5.80
CA VAL A 189 -13.70 -15.14 -7.13
C VAL A 189 -12.84 -14.04 -7.76
N GLU A 190 -11.53 -14.30 -7.84
CA GLU A 190 -10.60 -13.40 -8.49
C GLU A 190 -10.75 -13.43 -10.02
N LEU A 191 -10.83 -12.25 -10.62
CA LEU A 191 -10.81 -12.08 -12.08
C LEU A 191 -9.39 -12.25 -12.63
N GLY A 192 -9.28 -12.82 -13.83
CA GLY A 192 -8.00 -12.98 -14.53
C GLY A 192 -7.23 -11.67 -14.73
N ALA A 193 -7.96 -10.57 -14.97
CA ALA A 193 -7.46 -9.20 -15.00
C ALA A 193 -8.65 -8.23 -14.80
N SER A 194 -8.37 -6.93 -14.65
CA SER A 194 -9.41 -5.90 -14.73
C SER A 194 -10.09 -5.94 -16.11
N PRO A 195 -11.43 -5.91 -16.19
CA PRO A 195 -12.14 -5.76 -17.46
C PRO A 195 -11.95 -4.37 -18.07
N ASP A 196 -11.61 -3.37 -17.26
CA ASP A 196 -11.14 -2.07 -17.75
C ASP A 196 -9.60 -2.08 -17.87
N PRO A 197 -9.04 -2.01 -19.10
CA PRO A 197 -7.59 -2.04 -19.31
C PRO A 197 -6.88 -0.78 -18.80
N LYS A 198 -7.58 0.31 -18.53
CA LYS A 198 -7.02 1.55 -17.95
C LYS A 198 -7.05 1.57 -16.41
N ALA A 199 -7.76 0.64 -15.77
CA ALA A 199 -7.75 0.54 -14.32
C ALA A 199 -6.46 -0.09 -13.79
N GLY A 200 -5.93 0.42 -12.69
CA GLY A 200 -4.77 -0.14 -12.01
C GLY A 200 -3.73 0.88 -11.57
N LEU A 201 -2.54 0.39 -11.23
CA LEU A 201 -1.43 1.19 -10.71
C LEU A 201 -0.68 1.90 -11.85
N TYR A 202 -0.39 3.18 -11.64
CA TYR A 202 0.43 4.00 -12.52
C TYR A 202 1.57 4.62 -11.74
N ILE A 203 2.74 4.68 -12.38
CA ILE A 203 3.93 5.36 -11.85
C ILE A 203 4.38 6.45 -12.81
N GLN A 204 4.97 7.50 -12.26
CA GLN A 204 5.64 8.53 -13.02
C GLN A 204 7.16 8.30 -12.98
N SER A 205 7.75 8.12 -14.15
CA SER A 205 9.20 8.00 -14.28
C SER A 205 9.90 9.35 -14.03
N ARG A 206 11.23 9.30 -13.86
CA ARG A 206 12.08 10.49 -13.68
C ARG A 206 12.03 11.50 -14.83
N THR A 207 11.61 11.07 -16.02
CA THR A 207 11.44 11.96 -17.18
C THR A 207 10.01 12.49 -17.31
N GLY A 208 9.18 12.32 -16.27
CA GLY A 208 7.78 12.74 -16.27
C GLY A 208 6.81 11.79 -16.98
N LYS A 209 7.31 10.74 -17.65
CA LYS A 209 6.46 9.78 -18.38
C LYS A 209 5.67 8.91 -17.39
N VAL A 210 4.35 8.87 -17.58
CA VAL A 210 3.43 8.00 -16.84
C VAL A 210 3.39 6.60 -17.49
N VAL A 211 3.48 5.55 -16.67
CA VAL A 211 3.48 4.15 -17.10
C VAL A 211 2.53 3.34 -16.22
N LYS A 212 1.67 2.52 -16.83
CA LYS A 212 0.85 1.55 -16.11
C LYS A 212 1.71 0.35 -15.69
N VAL A 213 1.62 -0.04 -14.43
CA VAL A 213 2.35 -1.19 -13.88
C VAL A 213 1.38 -2.36 -13.68
N ASN A 214 1.73 -3.51 -14.25
CA ASN A 214 1.07 -4.79 -13.97
C ASN A 214 2.09 -5.71 -13.29
N ILE A 215 1.87 -6.00 -12.02
CA ILE A 215 2.71 -6.93 -11.25
C ILE A 215 2.21 -8.35 -11.55
N PRO A 216 3.06 -9.29 -12.00
CA PRO A 216 2.65 -10.68 -12.16
C PRO A 216 2.17 -11.31 -10.86
N ARG A 217 1.29 -12.31 -10.94
CA ARG A 217 0.60 -12.91 -9.78
C ARG A 217 1.52 -13.55 -8.76
N ASP A 218 2.62 -14.09 -9.25
CA ASP A 218 3.68 -14.78 -8.51
C ASP A 218 4.85 -13.86 -8.13
N CYS A 219 4.69 -12.55 -8.35
CA CYS A 219 5.75 -11.57 -8.13
C CYS A 219 5.39 -10.55 -7.05
N LEU A 220 6.43 -10.03 -6.42
CA LEU A 220 6.38 -8.81 -5.62
C LEU A 220 7.05 -7.68 -6.40
N ALA A 221 6.54 -6.46 -6.25
CA ALA A 221 7.22 -5.25 -6.69
C ALA A 221 7.70 -4.44 -5.50
N PHE A 222 8.83 -3.73 -5.67
CA PHE A 222 9.35 -2.82 -4.65
C PHE A 222 9.56 -1.45 -5.26
N GLN A 223 8.99 -0.44 -4.61
CA GLN A 223 9.23 0.96 -4.95
C GLN A 223 9.92 1.69 -3.81
N THR A 224 10.68 2.73 -4.16
CA THR A 224 11.43 3.56 -3.22
C THR A 224 10.58 4.73 -2.72
N GLY A 225 10.69 5.04 -1.43
CA GLY A 225 9.99 6.15 -0.77
C GLY A 225 10.89 7.35 -0.45
N GLU A 226 10.30 8.39 0.15
CA GLU A 226 10.96 9.66 0.47
C GLU A 226 12.09 9.51 1.50
N ALA A 227 11.94 8.66 2.53
CA ALA A 227 13.02 8.45 3.50
C ALA A 227 14.28 7.89 2.81
N LEU A 228 14.11 6.89 1.94
CA LEU A 228 15.26 6.33 1.21
C LEU A 228 15.86 7.37 0.24
N GLN A 229 15.04 8.25 -0.34
CA GLN A 229 15.54 9.36 -1.13
C GLN A 229 16.44 10.29 -0.30
N LEU A 230 16.06 10.63 0.94
CA LEU A 230 16.87 11.44 1.85
C LEU A 230 18.16 10.71 2.24
N ILE A 231 18.04 9.49 2.75
CA ILE A 231 19.16 8.63 3.19
C ILE A 231 20.22 8.51 2.09
N THR A 232 19.79 8.42 0.84
CA THR A 232 20.67 8.21 -0.31
C THR A 232 21.00 9.50 -1.08
N ARG A 233 20.70 10.67 -0.49
CA ARG A 233 20.95 12.00 -1.08
C ARG A 233 20.46 12.11 -2.53
N GLY A 234 19.30 11.53 -2.80
CA GLY A 234 18.65 11.54 -4.11
C GLY A 234 19.20 10.56 -5.16
N LYS A 235 20.12 9.65 -4.79
CA LYS A 235 20.56 8.58 -5.70
C LYS A 235 19.45 7.58 -5.98
N PHE A 236 18.69 7.22 -4.96
CA PHE A 236 17.35 6.66 -5.14
C PHE A 236 16.34 7.79 -5.07
N ARG A 237 15.26 7.68 -5.85
CA ARG A 237 14.20 8.70 -5.92
C ARG A 237 12.89 8.09 -5.51
N ALA A 238 12.14 8.80 -4.67
CA ALA A 238 10.79 8.39 -4.33
C ALA A 238 9.96 8.36 -5.62
N VAL A 239 9.14 7.31 -5.80
CA VAL A 239 8.40 7.09 -7.05
C VAL A 239 6.99 7.70 -6.94
N PRO A 240 6.67 8.78 -7.70
CA PRO A 240 5.30 9.29 -7.76
C PRO A 240 4.40 8.23 -8.39
N HIS A 241 3.28 7.94 -7.74
CA HIS A 241 2.37 6.91 -8.20
C HIS A 241 0.94 7.23 -7.80
N PHE A 242 0.02 6.65 -8.56
CA PHE A 242 -1.42 6.82 -8.40
C PHE A 242 -2.14 5.57 -8.90
N VAL A 243 -3.41 5.43 -8.56
CA VAL A 243 -4.23 4.30 -9.00
C VAL A 243 -5.44 4.83 -9.72
N LYS A 244 -5.81 4.22 -10.85
CA LYS A 244 -7.02 4.51 -11.63
C LYS A 244 -8.13 3.49 -11.41
N GLY A 245 -9.35 4.00 -11.29
CA GLY A 245 -10.62 3.30 -11.19
C GLY A 245 -10.96 2.45 -12.42
N ALA A 246 -11.64 1.33 -12.18
CA ALA A 246 -12.37 0.67 -13.25
C ALA A 246 -13.65 1.44 -13.55
N LYS A 247 -13.84 1.82 -14.82
CA LYS A 247 -15.06 2.50 -15.24
C LYS A 247 -16.29 1.60 -15.00
N PRO A 248 -17.45 2.19 -14.66
CA PRO A 248 -18.69 1.44 -14.54
C PRO A 248 -18.97 0.64 -15.81
N SER A 249 -19.36 -0.62 -15.65
CA SER A 249 -19.80 -1.48 -16.76
C SER A 249 -21.13 -2.13 -16.39
N ALA A 250 -22.03 -2.26 -17.37
CA ALA A 250 -23.37 -2.76 -17.12
C ALA A 250 -23.33 -4.15 -16.46
N GLY A 251 -23.93 -4.27 -15.29
CA GLY A 251 -24.06 -5.53 -14.56
C GLY A 251 -22.80 -6.01 -13.83
N LYS A 252 -21.72 -5.22 -13.74
CA LYS A 252 -20.52 -5.56 -12.98
C LYS A 252 -20.12 -4.44 -12.02
N ARG A 253 -19.58 -4.82 -10.87
CA ARG A 253 -19.04 -3.89 -9.87
C ARG A 253 -17.62 -4.29 -9.51
N ILE A 254 -16.65 -3.71 -10.22
CA ILE A 254 -15.25 -4.14 -10.14
C ILE A 254 -14.52 -3.46 -8.99
N ALA A 255 -14.13 -4.24 -7.99
CA ALA A 255 -13.26 -3.82 -6.91
C ALA A 255 -11.80 -4.22 -7.18
N ARG A 256 -10.86 -3.51 -6.56
CA ARG A 256 -9.42 -3.83 -6.60
C ARG A 256 -8.89 -3.97 -5.17
N ASN A 257 -8.22 -5.08 -4.89
CA ASN A 257 -7.56 -5.34 -3.61
C ASN A 257 -6.05 -5.43 -3.80
N THR A 258 -5.27 -4.87 -2.88
CA THR A 258 -3.81 -5.00 -2.89
C THR A 258 -3.24 -4.85 -1.47
N LEU A 259 -2.09 -5.44 -1.20
CA LEU A 259 -1.36 -5.34 0.05
C LEU A 259 -0.09 -4.56 -0.24
N ALA A 260 0.07 -3.45 0.48
CA ALA A 260 1.28 -2.64 0.51
C ALA A 260 1.95 -2.81 1.88
N VAL A 261 3.25 -3.08 1.90
CA VAL A 261 4.06 -3.16 3.12
C VAL A 261 5.12 -2.08 3.08
N PHE A 262 4.98 -1.09 3.95
CA PHE A 262 5.87 0.05 4.07
C PHE A 262 6.96 -0.26 5.08
N THR A 263 8.18 -0.49 4.60
CA THR A 263 9.35 -0.54 5.48
C THR A 263 9.76 0.89 5.79
N GLN A 264 9.77 1.23 7.08
CA GLN A 264 10.07 2.59 7.54
C GLN A 264 11.09 2.54 8.68
N PRO A 265 11.99 3.53 8.79
CA PRO A 265 12.91 3.63 9.92
C PRO A 265 12.15 3.76 11.25
N ASN A 266 12.79 3.36 12.36
CA ASN A 266 12.29 3.77 13.68
C ASN A 266 12.35 5.30 13.81
N LEU A 267 11.59 5.85 14.73
CA LEU A 267 11.38 7.29 14.86
C LEU A 267 12.69 8.06 15.10
N GLU A 268 13.60 7.46 15.85
CA GLU A 268 14.92 7.96 16.22
C GLU A 268 15.99 7.77 15.14
N GLU A 269 15.73 6.96 14.12
CA GLU A 269 16.71 6.71 13.06
C GLU A 269 17.00 8.00 12.29
N GLU A 270 18.28 8.31 12.13
CA GLU A 270 18.72 9.47 11.37
C GLU A 270 18.58 9.19 9.88
N VAL A 271 17.79 10.01 9.16
CA VAL A 271 17.52 9.86 7.72
C VAL A 271 18.29 10.89 6.87
N GLU A 272 18.76 11.95 7.51
CA GLU A 272 19.63 12.98 6.97
C GLU A 272 20.43 13.56 8.14
N SER A 273 21.63 14.08 7.89
CA SER A 273 22.52 14.59 8.95
C SER A 273 21.79 15.53 9.92
N GLY A 274 21.64 15.11 11.18
CA GLY A 274 20.95 15.89 12.22
C GLY A 274 19.42 15.93 12.10
N LYS A 275 18.82 15.05 11.29
CA LYS A 275 17.37 14.92 11.13
C LYS A 275 16.94 13.46 11.29
N SER A 276 16.13 13.22 12.31
CA SER A 276 15.49 11.94 12.59
C SER A 276 14.29 11.67 11.66
N PHE A 277 13.91 10.40 11.53
CA PHE A 277 12.71 10.01 10.79
C PHE A 277 11.44 10.62 11.42
N ALA A 278 11.39 10.80 12.76
CA ALA A 278 10.27 11.46 13.43
C ALA A 278 10.12 12.94 13.03
N GLU A 279 11.23 13.65 12.87
CA GLU A 279 11.22 15.03 12.37
C GLU A 279 10.74 15.09 10.93
N PHE A 280 11.32 14.24 10.07
CA PHE A 280 10.90 14.12 8.68
C PHE A 280 9.40 13.77 8.55
N ALA A 281 8.91 12.78 9.30
CA ALA A 281 7.50 12.38 9.28
C ALA A 281 6.57 13.51 9.72
N ARG A 282 6.97 14.34 10.69
CA ARG A 282 6.20 15.53 11.09
C ARG A 282 6.13 16.58 9.98
N GLU A 283 7.22 16.82 9.26
CA GLU A 283 7.26 17.74 8.10
C GLU A 283 6.31 17.25 6.99
N VAL A 284 6.32 15.95 6.70
CA VAL A 284 5.43 15.34 5.71
C VAL A 284 3.96 15.50 6.10
N VAL A 285 3.61 15.25 7.37
CA VAL A 285 2.25 15.42 7.87
C VAL A 285 1.80 16.87 7.73
N ALA A 286 2.64 17.84 8.12
CA ALA A 286 2.32 19.27 8.03
C ALA A 286 2.17 19.79 6.59
N ARG A 287 2.79 19.12 5.60
CA ARG A 287 2.61 19.42 4.17
C ARG A 287 1.32 18.84 3.60
N THR A 288 0.76 17.81 4.25
CA THR A 288 -0.31 16.96 3.70
C THR A 288 -1.66 17.19 4.37
N TYR A 289 -1.68 17.62 5.64
CA TYR A 289 -2.85 17.90 6.47
C TYR A 289 -2.77 19.29 7.08
#